data_AF-A0A967I8T3-F1
#
_entry.id   AF-A0A967I8T3-F1
#
_cell.length_a   1.000
_cell.length_b   1.000
_cell.length_c   1.000
_cell.angle_alpha   90.00
_cell.angle_beta   90.00
_cell.angle_gamma   90.00
#
_symmetry.space_group_name_H-M   'P 1'
#
loop_
_entity.id
_entity.type
_entity.pdbx_description
1 polymer ?
#
loop_
_entity_poly.entity_id
_entity_poly.type
_entity_poly.pdbx_seq_one_letter_code
_entity_poly.pdbx_strand_id
1 'polypeptide(L)' 'FKHAVTKLAEAGTAAMDKVGVTAQDIDWIVPHQANLRIITKTAEKMNVPMDQVVVTVQDHGNTSAASIP' A
#
# COMPACT_ATOMS: atom_id res chain seq x y z
N PHE A 1 -11.05 3.56 9.51
CA PHE A 1 -9.86 3.19 8.71
C PHE A 1 -8.85 4.33 8.50
N LYS A 2 -9.15 5.61 8.79
CA LYS A 2 -8.17 6.72 8.66
C LYS A 2 -6.86 6.47 9.41
N HIS A 3 -6.92 5.87 10.60
CA HIS A 3 -5.73 5.49 11.36
C HIS A 3 -4.85 4.48 10.62
N ALA A 4 -5.46 3.45 10.01
CA ALA A 4 -4.75 2.47 9.21
C ALA A 4 -4.06 3.11 8.00
N VAL A 5 -4.73 4.00 7.28
CA VAL A 5 -4.13 4.75 6.16
C VAL A 5 -2.88 5.50 6.60
N THR A 6 -2.96 6.24 7.71
CA THR A 6 -1.82 6.97 8.25
C THR A 6 -0.68 6.04 8.65
N LYS A 7 -0.96 4.97 9.39
CA LYS A 7 0.08 4.05 9.86
C LYS A 7 0.76 3.28 8.72
N LEU A 8 0.00 2.86 7.72
CA LEU A 8 0.55 2.16 6.55
C LEU A 8 1.43 3.10 5.71
N ALA A 9 0.98 4.34 5.49
CA ALA A 9 1.79 5.33 4.78
C ALA A 9 3.07 5.68 5.56
N GLU A 10 2.99 5.88 6.88
CA GLU A 10 4.16 6.09 7.74
C GLU A 10 5.15 4.93 7.65
N ALA A 11 4.66 3.69 7.71
CA ALA A 11 5.51 2.51 7.61
C ALA A 11 6.19 2.39 6.23
N GLY A 12 5.45 2.64 5.15
CA GLY A 12 5.97 2.62 3.80
C GLY A 12 7.02 3.72 3.56
N THR A 13 6.74 4.96 3.95
CA THR A 13 7.69 6.07 3.86
C THR A 13 8.93 5.82 4.71
N ALA A 14 8.78 5.34 5.95
CA ALA A 14 9.92 5.00 6.79
C ALA A 14 10.80 3.88 6.19
N ALA A 15 10.20 2.92 5.48
CA ALA A 15 10.96 1.89 4.75
C ALA A 15 11.75 2.48 3.58
N MET A 16 11.17 3.40 2.82
CA MET A 16 11.85 4.13 1.74
C MET A 16 12.99 5.00 2.28
N ASP A 17 12.74 5.78 3.32
CA ASP A 17 13.72 6.66 3.98
C ASP A 17 14.93 5.86 4.47
N LYS A 18 14.71 4.66 5.00
CA LYS A 18 15.78 3.78 5.52
C LYS A 18 16.78 3.37 4.45
N VAL A 19 16.35 3.26 3.19
CA VAL A 19 17.20 2.86 2.06
C VAL A 19 17.52 4.00 1.10
N GLY A 20 17.04 5.22 1.40
CA GLY A 20 17.35 6.43 0.63
C GLY A 20 16.70 6.48 -0.75
N VAL A 21 15.55 5.83 -0.93
CA VAL A 21 14.77 5.84 -2.18
C VAL A 21 13.54 6.72 -2.05
N THR A 22 12.97 7.16 -3.16
CA THR A 22 11.72 7.91 -3.19
C THR A 22 10.59 7.08 -3.77
N ALA A 23 9.36 7.61 -3.72
CA ALA A 23 8.20 6.99 -4.37
C ALA A 23 8.40 6.76 -5.88
N GLN A 24 9.27 7.53 -6.54
CA GLN A 24 9.59 7.37 -7.97
C GLN A 24 10.45 6.14 -8.26
N ASP A 25 11.17 5.63 -7.26
CA ASP A 25 12.03 4.45 -7.38
C ASP A 25 11.25 3.15 -7.09
N ILE A 26 9.96 3.24 -6.78
CA ILE A 26 9.12 2.08 -6.44
C ILE A 26 8.43 1.55 -7.70
N ASP A 27 8.75 0.32 -8.09
CA ASP A 27 8.06 -0.36 -9.20
C ASP A 27 6.69 -0.90 -8.77
N TRP A 28 6.62 -1.48 -7.56
CA TRP A 28 5.43 -2.15 -7.06
C TRP A 28 5.23 -1.96 -5.55
N ILE A 29 3.98 -1.74 -5.15
CA ILE A 29 3.49 -1.91 -3.78
C ILE A 29 2.54 -3.10 -3.74
N VAL A 30 2.81 -4.03 -2.83
CA VAL A 30 1.93 -5.17 -2.54
C VAL A 30 1.35 -5.00 -1.13
N PRO A 31 0.18 -4.35 -0.98
CA PRO A 31 -0.42 -4.09 0.33
C PRO A 31 -1.27 -5.27 0.80
N HIS A 32 -1.59 -5.29 2.10
CA HIS A 32 -2.67 -6.13 2.60
C HIS A 32 -4.02 -5.75 1.96
N GLN A 33 -4.75 -6.74 1.47
CA GLN A 33 -6.00 -6.60 0.69
C GLN A 33 -7.23 -6.40 1.59
N ALA A 34 -7.21 -5.38 2.45
CA ALA A 34 -8.29 -5.12 3.41
C ALA A 34 -9.58 -4.60 2.74
N ASN A 35 -9.44 -3.55 1.92
CA ASN A 35 -10.47 -2.96 1.06
C ASN A 35 -9.82 -1.89 0.17
N LEU A 36 -10.45 -1.63 -0.97
CA LEU A 36 -9.94 -0.67 -1.96
C LEU A 36 -9.74 0.74 -1.38
N ARG A 37 -10.61 1.21 -0.48
CA ARG A 37 -10.53 2.57 0.09
C ARG A 37 -9.27 2.78 0.94
N ILE A 38 -8.82 1.77 1.68
CA ILE A 38 -7.57 1.85 2.45
C ILE A 38 -6.39 1.87 1.47
N ILE A 39 -6.37 0.94 0.51
CA ILE A 39 -5.29 0.80 -0.47
C ILE A 39 -5.08 2.10 -1.23
N THR A 40 -6.14 2.65 -1.84
CA THR A 40 -6.06 3.89 -2.61
C THR A 40 -5.61 5.08 -1.76
N LYS A 41 -6.14 5.22 -0.54
CA LYS A 41 -5.75 6.34 0.34
C LYS A 41 -4.33 6.23 0.88
N THR A 42 -3.83 5.01 1.07
CA THR A 42 -2.41 4.79 1.43
C THR A 42 -1.50 5.13 0.25
N ALA A 43 -1.81 4.68 -0.96
CA ALA A 43 -1.05 5.00 -2.17
C ALA A 43 -1.02 6.52 -2.45
N GLU A 44 -2.18 7.18 -2.40
CA GLU A 44 -2.29 8.65 -2.51
C GLU A 44 -1.39 9.36 -1.48
N LYS A 45 -1.40 8.91 -0.22
CA LYS A 45 -0.61 9.53 0.86
C LYS A 45 0.90 9.29 0.70
N MET A 46 1.30 8.19 0.07
CA MET A 46 2.68 7.87 -0.25
C MET A 46 3.14 8.48 -1.59
N ASN A 47 2.26 9.16 -2.31
CA ASN A 47 2.51 9.68 -3.66
C ASN A 47 2.94 8.60 -4.66
N VAL A 48 2.33 7.42 -4.56
CA VAL A 48 2.53 6.29 -5.48
C VAL A 48 1.30 6.11 -6.35
N PRO A 49 1.45 6.00 -7.68
CA PRO A 49 0.33 5.82 -8.60
C PRO A 49 -0.28 4.42 -8.45
N MET A 50 -1.59 4.32 -8.68
CA MET A 50 -2.35 3.07 -8.47
C MET A 50 -1.99 1.96 -9.46
N ASP A 51 -1.40 2.27 -10.61
CA ASP A 51 -0.90 1.29 -11.58
C ASP A 51 0.34 0.53 -11.08
N GLN A 52 1.05 1.09 -10.10
CA GLN A 52 2.14 0.44 -9.36
C GLN A 52 1.64 -0.28 -8.09
N VAL A 53 0.32 -0.40 -7.88
CA VAL A 53 -0.24 -1.05 -6.69
C VAL A 53 -0.93 -2.35 -7.10
N VAL A 54 -0.51 -3.46 -6.49
CA VAL A 54 -1.18 -4.76 -6.69
C VAL A 54 -2.50 -4.78 -5.91
N VAL A 55 -3.61 -4.91 -6.64
CA VAL A 55 -4.96 -4.95 -6.06
C VAL A 55 -5.67 -6.22 -6.50
N THR A 56 -6.05 -7.05 -5.55
CA THR A 56 -6.78 -8.31 -5.77
C THR A 56 -8.04 -8.41 -4.93
N VAL A 57 -8.30 -7.43 -4.04
CA VAL A 57 -9.43 -7.46 -3.10
C VAL A 57 -10.79 -7.53 -3.79
N GLN A 58 -10.90 -7.02 -5.03
CA GLN A 58 -12.11 -7.11 -5.84
C GLN A 58 -12.42 -8.55 -6.31
N ASP A 59 -11.38 -9.38 -6.47
CA ASP A 59 -11.50 -10.73 -7.00
C ASP A 59 -11.51 -11.78 -5.88
N HIS A 60 -10.67 -11.58 -4.85
CA HIS A 60 -10.42 -12.57 -3.80
C HIS A 60 -10.95 -12.15 -2.41
N GLY A 61 -11.41 -10.90 -2.26
CA GLY A 61 -11.79 -10.35 -0.95
C GLY A 61 -10.61 -10.22 0.01
N ASN A 62 -10.92 -10.05 1.31
CA ASN A 62 -9.92 -10.00 2.36
C ASN A 62 -9.60 -11.42 2.84
N THR A 63 -8.44 -11.93 2.43
CA THR A 63 -7.91 -13.26 2.79
C THR A 63 -7.01 -13.22 4.04
N SER A 64 -7.07 -12.15 4.83
CA SER A 64 -6.28 -11.94 6.05
C SER A 64 -4.77 -12.06 5.79
N ALA A 65 -4.08 -12.97 6.47
CA ALA A 65 -2.64 -13.19 6.32
C ALA A 65 -2.26 -13.66 4.91
N ALA A 66 -3.18 -14.29 4.16
CA ALA A 66 -2.96 -14.76 2.79
C ALA A 66 -3.27 -13.68 1.73
N SER A 67 -3.32 -12.41 2.12
CA SER A 67 -3.60 -11.31 1.18
C SER A 67 -2.36 -10.72 0.52
N ILE A 68 -1.18 -11.03 1.04
CA ILE A 68 0.11 -10.62 0.48
C ILE A 68 0.83 -11.81 -0.17
N PRO A 69 1.00 -12.96 0.51
CA PRO A 69 1.61 -14.16 -0.10
C PRO A 69 0.61 -14.94 -0.96
#